data_AF-A0A1I7F9Q5-F1
#
_entry.id   AF-A0A1I7F9Q5-F1
#
_cell.length_a   1.000
_cell.length_b   1.000
_cell.length_c   1.000
_cell.angle_alpha   90.00
_cell.angle_beta   90.00
_cell.angle_gamma   90.00
#
_symmetry.space_group_name_H-M   'P 1'
#
loop_
_entity.id
_entity.type
_entity.pdbx_description
1 polymer ?
#
loop_
_entity_poly.entity_id
_entity_poly.type
_entity_poly.pdbx_seq_one_letter_code
_entity_poly.pdbx_strand_id
1 'polypeptide(L)'
;MSELTNKVTRGIGKVKLSTIKHSPELLLAAGIISGAATIFFAAKGTLKAGEVIDAHKEKMDQIHEATEVATVEEYSAKDAQIDTVKTYVQTGASFAKIYAPAIIFGAVSLTCILASHGIMRKRNVALAATLATVRTAFDEYRGRVVRDLGKEMDNHFLYDTVEEVVEKEITDPETGKTKKKKEKVQVPTKTSIYSRFFDEANKNWEKDGYSNYFFIKSQINYLQNNLIRDGYLFLNDVYKALGFPISQAGQTAGWIYDFDNKENTQFFIDGFTASDNDLSQPVRDLMNGYNRNVLLNFVNIKDDILTDLPRVNSEVAPI
;
A
#
# COMPACT_ATOMS: atom_id res chain seq x y z
N MET A 1 11.34 34.56 39.06
CA MET A 1 12.24 33.48 38.57
C MET A 1 11.49 32.28 38.01
N SER A 2 10.35 31.82 38.57
CA SER A 2 9.60 30.63 38.13
C SER A 2 8.83 30.76 36.80
N GLU A 3 8.26 31.94 36.50
CA GLU A 3 7.53 32.17 35.24
C GLU A 3 8.44 32.13 34.00
N LEU A 4 9.64 32.69 34.12
CA LEU A 4 10.62 32.73 33.02
C LEU A 4 11.18 31.33 32.73
N THR A 5 11.47 30.55 33.77
CA THR A 5 11.85 29.14 33.63
C THR A 5 10.71 28.32 33.04
N ASN A 6 9.45 28.52 33.46
CA ASN A 6 8.31 27.79 32.89
C ASN A 6 8.05 28.12 31.40
N LYS A 7 8.23 29.38 30.97
CA LYS A 7 8.12 29.77 29.55
C LYS A 7 9.26 29.20 28.70
N VAL A 8 10.49 29.20 29.23
CA VAL A 8 11.67 28.58 28.59
C VAL A 8 11.48 27.07 28.47
N THR A 9 11.04 26.39 29.52
CA THR A 9 10.76 24.94 29.51
C THR A 9 9.68 24.55 28.50
N ARG A 10 8.60 25.35 28.39
CA ARG A 10 7.54 25.14 27.37
C ARG A 10 8.05 25.39 25.95
N GLY A 11 8.93 26.37 25.75
CA GLY A 11 9.59 26.63 24.45
C GLY A 11 10.47 25.48 24.00
N ILE A 12 11.31 24.96 24.89
CA ILE A 12 12.18 23.78 24.64
C ILE A 12 11.34 22.55 24.30
N GLY A 13 10.21 22.34 25.00
CA GLY A 13 9.29 21.24 24.72
C GLY A 13 8.68 21.30 23.31
N LYS A 14 8.29 22.49 22.84
CA LYS A 14 7.75 22.69 21.49
C LYS A 14 8.78 22.45 20.39
N VAL A 15 10.02 22.92 20.60
CA VAL A 15 11.13 22.66 19.66
C VAL A 15 11.41 21.17 19.60
N LYS A 16 11.55 20.49 20.75
CA LYS A 16 11.74 19.03 20.82
C LYS A 16 10.63 18.28 20.08
N LEU A 17 9.36 18.68 20.27
CA LEU A 17 8.23 18.06 19.60
C LEU A 17 8.27 18.28 18.08
N SER A 18 8.62 19.48 17.62
CA SER A 18 8.78 19.78 16.20
C SER A 18 9.92 18.95 15.58
N THR A 19 11.05 18.82 16.26
CA THR A 19 12.17 17.96 15.82
C THR A 19 11.76 16.49 15.75
N ILE A 20 10.99 15.98 16.71
CA ILE A 20 10.46 14.61 16.68
C ILE A 20 9.49 14.43 15.51
N LYS A 21 8.64 15.42 15.24
CA LYS A 21 7.66 15.37 14.13
C LYS A 21 8.35 15.24 12.77
N HIS A 22 9.44 15.99 12.57
CA HIS A 22 10.22 16.01 11.32
C HIS A 22 11.46 15.11 11.36
N SER A 23 11.61 14.27 12.38
CA SER A 23 12.82 13.45 12.55
C SER A 23 13.08 12.50 11.39
N PRO A 24 12.08 11.87 10.72
CA PRO A 24 12.38 11.01 9.58
C PRO A 24 12.95 11.80 8.40
N GLU A 25 12.40 12.97 8.09
CA GLU A 25 12.86 13.82 7.00
C GLU A 25 14.29 14.33 7.27
N LEU A 26 14.56 14.78 8.49
CA LEU A 26 15.88 15.24 8.91
C LEU A 26 16.93 14.13 8.87
N LEU A 27 16.60 12.94 9.36
CA LEU A 27 17.49 11.78 9.31
C LEU A 27 17.77 11.35 7.86
N LEU A 28 16.75 11.37 7.00
CA LEU A 28 16.92 11.06 5.58
C LEU A 28 17.85 12.07 4.90
N ALA A 29 17.65 13.36 5.14
CA ALA A 29 18.52 14.42 4.61
C ALA A 29 19.96 14.28 5.12
N ALA A 30 20.15 14.08 6.42
CA ALA A 30 21.46 13.84 7.02
C ALA A 30 22.13 12.58 6.46
N GLY A 31 21.35 11.53 6.22
CA GLY A 31 21.79 10.30 5.58
C GLY A 31 22.32 10.55 4.17
N ILE A 32 21.53 11.22 3.33
CA ILE A 32 21.93 11.56 1.94
C ILE A 32 23.22 12.39 1.90
N ILE A 33 23.32 13.43 2.75
CA ILE A 33 24.52 14.27 2.83
C ILE A 33 25.74 13.44 3.26
N SER A 34 25.58 12.56 4.25
CA SER A 34 26.64 11.66 4.70
C SER A 34 27.03 10.66 3.61
N GLY A 35 26.07 10.17 2.82
CA GLY A 35 26.33 9.32 1.66
C GLY A 35 27.18 10.03 0.60
N ALA A 36 26.88 11.29 0.28
CA ALA A 36 27.70 12.07 -0.63
C ALA A 36 29.12 12.30 -0.07
N ALA A 37 29.24 12.60 1.22
CA ALA A 37 30.54 12.72 1.89
C ALA A 37 31.35 11.41 1.82
N THR A 38 30.68 10.26 1.95
CA THR A 38 31.31 8.93 1.80
C THR A 38 31.97 8.77 0.44
N ILE A 39 31.27 9.12 -0.64
CA ILE A 39 31.79 9.05 -2.01
C ILE A 39 33.02 9.96 -2.16
N PHE A 40 32.92 11.19 -1.67
CA PHE A 40 34.03 12.16 -1.71
C PHE A 40 35.27 11.64 -0.97
N PHE A 41 35.12 11.15 0.26
CA PHE A 41 36.23 10.63 1.05
C PHE A 41 36.80 9.32 0.49
N ALA A 42 35.96 8.46 -0.09
CA ALA A 42 36.42 7.26 -0.76
C ALA A 42 37.27 7.60 -1.98
N ALA A 43 36.81 8.53 -2.84
CA ALA A 43 37.58 9.01 -3.99
C ALA A 43 38.91 9.64 -3.56
N LYS A 44 38.89 10.48 -2.51
CA LYS A 44 40.11 11.06 -1.93
C LYS A 44 41.05 10.00 -1.36
N GLY A 45 40.52 8.96 -0.72
CA GLY A 45 41.27 7.81 -0.25
C GLY A 45 41.96 7.08 -1.41
N THR A 46 41.24 6.82 -2.50
CA THR A 46 41.78 6.16 -3.70
C THR A 46 42.91 6.96 -4.34
N LEU A 47 42.82 8.30 -4.40
CA LEU A 47 43.93 9.13 -4.90
C LEU A 47 45.21 9.00 -4.04
N LYS A 48 45.05 8.81 -2.72
CA LYS A 48 46.19 8.59 -1.80
C LYS A 48 46.65 7.15 -1.71
N ALA A 49 45.87 6.20 -2.24
CA ALA A 49 46.23 4.79 -2.22
C ALA A 49 47.55 4.53 -2.99
N GLY A 50 47.79 5.29 -4.07
CA GLY A 50 49.06 5.24 -4.82
C GLY A 50 50.27 5.51 -3.93
N GLU A 51 50.26 6.61 -3.16
CA GLU A 51 51.33 6.97 -2.22
C GLU A 51 51.60 5.86 -1.19
N VAL A 52 50.55 5.18 -0.71
CA VAL A 52 50.68 4.06 0.24
C VAL A 52 51.30 2.83 -0.43
N ILE A 53 50.95 2.55 -1.69
CA ILE A 53 51.53 1.44 -2.47
C ILE A 53 53.00 1.73 -2.77
N ASP A 54 53.34 2.95 -3.17
CA ASP A 54 54.71 3.32 -3.50
C ASP A 54 55.60 3.26 -2.26
N ALA A 55 55.15 3.80 -1.13
CA ALA A 55 55.86 3.69 0.15
C ALA A 55 56.00 2.23 0.65
N HIS A 56 55.03 1.37 0.32
CA HIS A 56 55.13 -0.07 0.62
C HIS A 56 56.21 -0.73 -0.23
N LYS A 57 56.22 -0.48 -1.55
CA LYS A 57 57.24 -1.01 -2.47
C LYS A 57 58.63 -0.56 -2.06
N GLU A 58 58.82 0.73 -1.79
CA GLU A 58 60.11 1.29 -1.36
C GLU A 58 60.65 0.59 -0.10
N LYS A 59 59.80 0.35 0.91
CA LYS A 59 60.20 -0.39 2.12
C LYS A 59 60.52 -1.86 1.83
N MET A 60 59.77 -2.50 0.94
CA MET A 60 60.03 -3.89 0.55
C MET A 60 61.34 -4.01 -0.23
N ASP A 61 61.63 -3.07 -1.11
CA ASP A 61 62.90 -3.02 -1.85
C ASP A 61 64.08 -2.80 -0.89
N GLN A 62 63.94 -1.89 0.10
CA GLN A 62 64.95 -1.70 1.15
C GLN A 62 65.21 -2.98 1.97
N ILE A 63 64.17 -3.74 2.30
CA ILE A 63 64.31 -5.01 3.03
C ILE A 63 65.04 -6.04 2.15
N HIS A 64 64.70 -6.14 0.86
CA HIS A 64 65.38 -7.06 -0.06
C HIS A 64 66.86 -6.69 -0.23
N GLU A 65 67.17 -5.41 -0.50
CA GLU A 65 68.55 -4.93 -0.63
C GLU A 65 69.36 -5.18 0.64
N ALA A 66 68.80 -4.89 1.83
CA ALA A 66 69.46 -5.15 3.11
C ALA A 66 69.71 -6.65 3.33
N THR A 67 68.81 -7.52 2.88
CA THR A 67 68.98 -8.99 2.98
C THR A 67 70.08 -9.52 2.07
N GLU A 68 70.31 -8.89 0.91
CA GLU A 68 71.36 -9.30 -0.04
C GLU A 68 72.75 -8.78 0.32
N VAL A 69 72.84 -7.58 0.92
CA VAL A 69 74.12 -6.88 1.14
C VAL A 69 74.68 -7.03 2.56
N ALA A 70 73.82 -7.16 3.58
CA ALA A 70 74.26 -7.19 4.97
C ALA A 70 74.79 -8.57 5.40
N THR A 71 75.71 -8.57 6.37
CA THR A 71 76.17 -9.81 6.99
C THR A 71 75.10 -10.41 7.92
N VAL A 72 75.12 -11.72 8.15
CA VAL A 72 74.13 -12.42 9.01
C VAL A 72 74.09 -11.88 10.45
N GLU A 73 75.20 -11.33 10.94
CA GLU A 73 75.30 -10.70 12.26
C GLU A 73 74.67 -9.29 12.30
N GLU A 74 74.65 -8.56 11.18
CA GLU A 74 74.08 -7.22 11.06
C GLU A 74 72.59 -7.25 10.69
N TYR A 75 72.17 -8.22 9.87
CA TYR A 75 70.78 -8.42 9.48
C TYR A 75 70.50 -9.90 9.23
N SER A 76 69.73 -10.53 10.13
CA SER A 76 69.43 -11.95 10.01
C SER A 76 68.18 -12.19 9.16
N ALA A 77 68.03 -13.41 8.63
CA ALA A 77 66.80 -13.83 7.94
C ALA A 77 65.53 -13.67 8.81
N LYS A 78 65.67 -13.71 10.14
CA LYS A 78 64.57 -13.48 11.08
C LYS A 78 64.18 -12.00 11.14
N ASP A 79 65.15 -11.10 11.07
CA ASP A 79 64.90 -9.66 11.07
C ASP A 79 64.20 -9.23 9.76
N ALA A 80 64.63 -9.79 8.62
CA ALA A 80 63.95 -9.63 7.33
C ALA A 80 62.48 -10.05 7.37
N GLN A 81 62.16 -11.18 8.00
CA GLN A 81 60.78 -11.63 8.18
C GLN A 81 59.98 -10.68 9.07
N ILE A 82 60.55 -10.22 10.18
CA ILE A 82 59.88 -9.30 11.11
C ILE A 82 59.59 -7.96 10.42
N ASP A 83 60.56 -7.39 9.70
CA ASP A 83 60.39 -6.12 9.01
C ASP A 83 59.42 -6.22 7.84
N THR A 84 59.39 -7.35 7.15
CA THR A 84 58.37 -7.63 6.12
C THR A 84 56.98 -7.58 6.74
N VAL A 85 56.73 -8.33 7.82
CA VAL A 85 55.44 -8.35 8.51
C VAL A 85 55.06 -6.96 9.01
N LYS A 86 56.00 -6.25 9.62
CA LYS A 86 55.81 -4.87 10.12
C LYS A 86 55.42 -3.92 8.98
N THR A 87 56.05 -4.05 7.82
CA THR A 87 55.75 -3.25 6.63
C THR A 87 54.32 -3.53 6.13
N TYR A 88 53.90 -4.79 6.04
CA TYR A 88 52.51 -5.13 5.70
C TYR A 88 51.49 -4.58 6.70
N VAL A 89 51.76 -4.68 8.01
CA VAL A 89 50.89 -4.14 9.06
C VAL A 89 50.79 -2.61 8.96
N GLN A 90 51.91 -1.91 8.75
CA GLN A 90 51.93 -0.46 8.57
C GLN A 90 51.18 -0.02 7.31
N THR A 91 51.31 -0.77 6.21
CA THR A 91 50.57 -0.55 4.97
C THR A 91 49.07 -0.72 5.20
N GLY A 92 48.65 -1.80 5.87
CA GLY A 92 47.25 -2.02 6.26
C GLY A 92 46.68 -0.89 7.13
N ALA A 93 47.44 -0.43 8.13
CA ALA A 93 47.04 0.70 8.97
C ALA A 93 46.93 2.00 8.18
N SER A 94 47.79 2.21 7.18
CA SER A 94 47.75 3.38 6.30
C SER A 94 46.51 3.38 5.40
N PHE A 95 46.17 2.22 4.83
CA PHE A 95 44.91 2.04 4.10
C PHE A 95 43.68 2.28 4.99
N ALA A 96 43.67 1.71 6.19
CA ALA A 96 42.60 1.95 7.15
C ALA A 96 42.46 3.44 7.47
N LYS A 97 43.57 4.16 7.66
CA LYS A 97 43.56 5.59 7.95
C LYS A 97 42.99 6.45 6.82
N ILE A 98 43.32 6.15 5.56
CA ILE A 98 42.83 6.95 4.42
C ILE A 98 41.36 6.66 4.08
N TYR A 99 40.88 5.44 4.33
CA TYR A 99 39.48 5.05 4.08
C TYR A 99 38.55 5.17 5.30
N ALA A 100 39.09 5.30 6.52
CA ALA A 100 38.28 5.41 7.74
C ALA A 100 37.19 6.49 7.67
N PRO A 101 37.43 7.72 7.16
CA PRO A 101 36.37 8.72 7.03
C PRO A 101 35.22 8.23 6.15
N ALA A 102 35.52 7.60 5.02
CA ALA A 102 34.49 7.08 4.11
C ALA A 102 33.64 6.00 4.80
N ILE A 103 34.27 5.07 5.51
CA ILE A 103 33.57 4.00 6.24
C ILE A 103 32.66 4.59 7.32
N ILE A 104 33.13 5.57 8.08
CA ILE A 104 32.35 6.23 9.14
C ILE A 104 31.13 6.93 8.55
N PHE A 105 31.32 7.77 7.53
CA PHE A 105 30.21 8.47 6.88
C PHE A 105 29.23 7.50 6.21
N GLY A 106 29.72 6.38 5.67
CA GLY A 106 28.89 5.35 5.06
C GLY A 106 27.99 4.66 6.08
N ALA A 107 28.55 4.32 7.24
CA ALA A 107 27.80 3.75 8.36
C ALA A 107 26.76 4.74 8.91
N VAL A 108 27.13 6.01 9.08
CA VAL A 108 26.20 7.08 9.50
C VAL A 108 25.08 7.25 8.47
N SER A 109 25.41 7.28 7.18
CA SER A 109 24.44 7.41 6.09
C SER A 109 23.39 6.30 6.16
N LEU A 110 23.84 5.04 6.21
CA LEU A 110 22.96 3.89 6.22
C LEU A 110 22.08 3.86 7.47
N THR A 111 22.66 4.08 8.65
CA THR A 111 21.90 4.09 9.91
C THR A 111 20.85 5.20 9.94
N CYS A 112 21.17 6.40 9.47
CA CYS A 112 20.22 7.51 9.36
C CYS A 112 19.04 7.17 8.43
N ILE A 113 19.31 6.61 7.25
CA ILE A 113 18.28 6.23 6.28
C ILE A 113 17.37 5.12 6.84
N LEU A 114 17.96 4.07 7.41
CA LEU A 114 17.19 2.96 7.98
C LEU A 114 16.34 3.41 9.18
N ALA A 115 16.89 4.26 10.05
CA ALA A 115 16.16 4.82 11.19
C ALA A 115 14.98 5.69 10.71
N SER A 116 15.20 6.54 9.70
CA SER A 116 14.14 7.36 9.10
C SER A 116 12.98 6.49 8.61
N HIS A 117 13.29 5.47 7.80
CA HIS A 117 12.28 4.57 7.26
C HIS A 117 11.55 3.77 8.36
N GLY A 118 12.28 3.32 9.38
CA GLY A 118 11.70 2.63 10.54
C GLY A 118 10.68 3.49 11.29
N ILE A 119 10.96 4.78 11.48
CA ILE A 119 10.03 5.72 12.15
C ILE A 119 8.79 5.96 11.28
N MET A 120 8.96 6.20 9.97
CA MET A 120 7.82 6.38 9.05
C MET A 120 6.92 5.16 9.04
N ARG A 121 7.49 3.95 8.97
CA ARG A 121 6.73 2.70 9.02
C ARG A 121 5.89 2.60 10.29
N LYS A 122 6.47 2.87 11.47
CA LYS A 122 5.73 2.83 12.75
C LYS A 122 4.57 3.82 12.78
N ARG A 123 4.77 5.03 12.25
CA ARG A 123 3.72 6.06 12.16
C ARG A 123 2.59 5.63 11.22
N ASN A 124 2.93 5.08 10.06
CA ASN A 124 1.93 4.60 9.09
C ASN A 124 1.12 3.42 9.64
N VAL A 125 1.78 2.49 10.35
CA VAL A 125 1.07 1.39 11.05
C VAL A 125 0.14 1.94 12.13
N ALA A 126 0.56 2.93 12.92
CA ALA A 126 -0.29 3.55 13.93
C ALA A 126 -1.51 4.27 13.31
N LEU A 127 -1.33 4.95 12.18
CA LEU A 127 -2.43 5.56 11.43
C LEU A 127 -3.41 4.50 10.91
N ALA A 128 -2.90 3.43 10.30
CA ALA A 128 -3.72 2.32 9.84
C ALA A 128 -4.50 1.67 10.99
N ALA A 129 -3.85 1.42 12.14
CA ALA A 129 -4.51 0.88 13.33
C ALA A 129 -5.59 1.81 13.88
N THR A 130 -5.36 3.13 13.85
CA THR A 130 -6.34 4.14 14.26
C THR A 130 -7.56 4.10 13.33
N LEU A 131 -7.36 4.07 12.01
CA LEU A 131 -8.44 3.94 11.03
C LEU A 131 -9.20 2.63 11.19
N ALA A 132 -8.50 1.51 11.43
CA ALA A 132 -9.13 0.23 11.71
C ALA A 132 -10.00 0.30 12.98
N THR A 133 -9.52 0.96 14.04
CA THR A 133 -10.29 1.15 15.28
C THR A 133 -11.54 2.02 15.04
N VAL A 134 -11.41 3.10 14.27
CA VAL A 134 -12.55 3.94 13.87
C VAL A 134 -13.56 3.14 13.05
N ARG A 135 -13.09 2.32 12.11
CA ARG A 135 -13.93 1.42 11.32
C ARG A 135 -14.67 0.43 12.22
N THR A 136 -13.99 -0.25 13.13
CA THR A 136 -14.63 -1.18 14.07
C THR A 136 -15.70 -0.46 14.91
N ALA A 137 -15.40 0.72 15.44
CA ALA A 137 -16.37 1.50 16.19
C ALA A 137 -17.60 1.90 15.34
N PHE A 138 -17.39 2.21 14.06
CA PHE A 138 -18.45 2.52 13.11
C PHE A 138 -19.28 1.28 12.73
N ASP A 139 -18.64 0.15 12.47
CA ASP A 139 -19.29 -1.12 12.15
C ASP A 139 -20.13 -1.62 13.34
N GLU A 140 -19.62 -1.49 14.57
CA GLU A 140 -20.38 -1.77 15.79
C GLU A 140 -21.57 -0.82 15.96
N TYR A 141 -21.39 0.47 15.66
CA TYR A 141 -22.48 1.44 15.66
C TYR A 141 -23.57 1.05 14.67
N ARG A 142 -23.21 0.76 13.42
CA ARG A 142 -24.14 0.29 12.39
C ARG A 142 -24.82 -1.01 12.79
N GLY A 143 -24.08 -1.95 13.41
CA GLY A 143 -24.65 -3.18 13.96
C GLY A 143 -25.75 -2.91 14.99
N ARG A 144 -25.59 -1.88 15.84
CA ARG A 144 -26.66 -1.44 16.76
C ARG A 144 -27.83 -0.82 16.01
N VAL A 145 -27.58 0.03 15.01
CA VAL A 145 -28.64 0.62 14.17
C VAL A 145 -29.46 -0.47 13.47
N VAL A 146 -28.81 -1.47 12.87
CA VAL A 146 -29.49 -2.60 12.22
C VAL A 146 -30.30 -3.42 13.22
N ARG A 147 -29.77 -3.69 14.41
CA ARG A 147 -30.49 -4.44 15.44
C ARG A 147 -31.72 -3.70 15.95
N ASP A 148 -31.62 -2.39 16.15
CA ASP A 148 -32.66 -1.60 16.82
C ASP A 148 -33.69 -1.03 15.82
N LEU A 149 -33.28 -0.74 14.57
CA LEU A 149 -34.11 -0.07 13.55
C LEU A 149 -34.25 -0.85 12.23
N GLY A 150 -33.56 -1.97 12.07
CA GLY A 150 -33.58 -2.78 10.86
C GLY A 150 -32.61 -2.30 9.76
N LYS A 151 -32.36 -3.19 8.79
CA LYS A 151 -31.38 -2.98 7.71
C LYS A 151 -31.77 -1.84 6.76
N GLU A 152 -33.06 -1.63 6.54
CA GLU A 152 -33.56 -0.55 5.69
C GLU A 152 -33.24 0.83 6.26
N MET A 153 -33.39 1.01 7.59
CA MET A 153 -33.09 2.28 8.25
C MET A 153 -31.59 2.57 8.34
N ASP A 154 -30.75 1.56 8.56
CA ASP A 154 -29.29 1.71 8.47
C ASP A 154 -28.87 2.17 7.06
N ASN A 155 -29.43 1.55 6.02
CA ASN A 155 -29.21 2.00 4.64
C ASN A 155 -29.74 3.42 4.41
N HIS A 156 -30.87 3.79 5.01
CA HIS A 156 -31.41 5.15 4.94
C HIS A 156 -30.43 6.19 5.48
N PHE A 157 -29.84 5.93 6.66
CA PHE A 157 -28.84 6.83 7.25
C PHE A 157 -27.52 6.84 6.48
N LEU A 158 -27.09 5.70 5.94
CA LEU A 158 -25.83 5.61 5.20
C LEU A 158 -25.89 6.33 3.85
N TYR A 159 -26.98 6.13 3.10
CA TYR A 159 -27.13 6.60 1.73
C TYR A 159 -27.95 7.88 1.60
N ASP A 160 -28.44 8.44 2.72
CA ASP A 160 -29.21 9.67 2.77
C ASP A 160 -30.44 9.60 1.84
N THR A 161 -31.24 8.54 2.02
CA THR A 161 -32.28 8.14 1.07
C THR A 161 -33.52 9.03 1.23
N VAL A 162 -34.01 9.67 0.16
CA VAL A 162 -35.23 10.50 0.23
C VAL A 162 -36.43 9.69 -0.31
N GLU A 163 -37.60 9.82 0.31
CA GLU A 163 -38.85 9.28 -0.26
C GLU A 163 -39.24 10.08 -1.50
N GLU A 164 -39.14 9.48 -2.68
CA GLU A 164 -39.62 10.06 -3.93
C GLU A 164 -40.89 9.33 -4.39
N VAL A 165 -41.93 10.07 -4.73
CA VAL A 165 -43.18 9.50 -5.24
C VAL A 165 -43.05 9.36 -6.75
N VAL A 166 -42.89 8.13 -7.24
CA VAL A 166 -42.84 7.84 -8.67
C VAL A 166 -44.26 7.48 -9.13
N GLU A 167 -44.75 8.19 -10.16
CA GLU A 167 -45.98 7.80 -10.87
C GLU A 167 -45.64 6.74 -11.90
N LYS A 168 -45.99 5.47 -11.64
CA LYS A 168 -45.92 4.42 -12.66
C LYS A 168 -47.27 4.33 -13.38
N GLU A 169 -47.25 4.39 -14.71
CA GLU A 169 -48.39 4.06 -15.55
C GLU A 169 -48.41 2.54 -15.75
N ILE A 170 -49.40 1.87 -15.15
CA ILE A 170 -49.62 0.43 -15.35
C ILE A 170 -50.77 0.30 -16.33
N THR A 171 -50.50 -0.33 -17.48
CA THR A 171 -51.52 -0.66 -18.49
C THR A 171 -52.09 -2.04 -18.18
N ASP A 172 -53.39 -2.11 -17.97
CA ASP A 172 -54.10 -3.36 -17.72
C ASP A 172 -54.16 -4.22 -19.00
N PRO A 173 -53.55 -5.43 -19.03
CA PRO A 173 -53.41 -6.21 -20.24
C PRO A 173 -54.74 -6.69 -20.85
N GLU A 174 -55.83 -6.74 -20.09
CA GLU A 174 -57.14 -7.17 -20.60
C GLU A 174 -58.03 -6.02 -21.07
N THR A 175 -57.85 -4.82 -20.52
CA THR A 175 -58.76 -3.70 -20.79
C THR A 175 -58.12 -2.52 -21.51
N GLY A 176 -56.79 -2.52 -21.70
CA GLY A 176 -56.05 -1.46 -22.35
C GLY A 176 -56.09 -0.11 -21.62
N LYS A 177 -56.65 -0.07 -20.40
CA LYS A 177 -56.77 1.16 -19.60
C LYS A 177 -55.48 1.38 -18.80
N THR A 178 -54.89 2.57 -18.95
CA THR A 178 -53.77 3.05 -18.15
C THR A 178 -54.27 3.52 -16.78
N LYS A 179 -53.74 2.94 -15.71
CA LYS A 179 -53.91 3.44 -14.34
C LYS A 179 -52.59 4.02 -13.84
N LYS A 180 -52.63 5.27 -13.38
CA LYS A 180 -51.53 5.91 -12.66
C LYS A 180 -51.52 5.40 -11.22
N LYS A 181 -50.51 4.61 -10.85
CA LYS A 181 -50.28 4.20 -9.47
C LYS A 181 -49.12 5.03 -8.92
N LYS A 182 -49.37 5.77 -7.83
CA LYS A 182 -48.33 6.47 -7.08
C LYS A 182 -47.65 5.46 -6.17
N GLU A 183 -46.38 5.22 -6.39
CA GLU A 183 -45.56 4.34 -5.55
C GLU A 183 -44.47 5.18 -4.88
N LYS A 184 -44.34 5.04 -3.57
CA LYS A 184 -43.26 5.68 -2.82
C LYS A 184 -42.02 4.81 -2.98
N VAL A 185 -40.98 5.37 -3.60
CA VAL A 185 -39.69 4.69 -3.78
C VAL A 185 -38.65 5.45 -2.97
N GLN A 186 -37.84 4.74 -2.20
CA GLN A 186 -36.70 5.36 -1.53
C GLN A 186 -35.54 5.49 -2.54
N VAL A 187 -35.10 6.72 -2.82
CA VAL A 187 -34.00 6.99 -3.75
C VAL A 187 -32.76 7.43 -2.98
N PRO A 188 -31.61 6.71 -3.06
CA PRO A 188 -30.39 7.08 -2.34
C PRO A 188 -29.78 8.35 -2.95
N THR A 189 -29.56 9.37 -2.12
CA THR A 189 -28.93 10.63 -2.55
C THR A 189 -27.40 10.50 -2.58
N LYS A 190 -26.83 9.54 -1.84
CA LYS A 190 -25.41 9.20 -1.82
C LYS A 190 -25.22 7.75 -2.24
N THR A 191 -24.33 7.51 -3.21
CA THR A 191 -23.96 6.17 -3.69
C THR A 191 -22.62 5.73 -3.07
N SER A 192 -22.34 4.43 -3.05
CA SER A 192 -21.02 3.95 -2.66
C SER A 192 -19.96 4.52 -3.61
N ILE A 193 -18.79 4.88 -3.08
CA ILE A 193 -17.66 5.41 -3.86
C ILE A 193 -17.20 4.44 -4.96
N TYR A 194 -17.52 3.16 -4.80
CA TYR A 194 -17.20 2.10 -5.74
C TYR A 194 -18.30 1.86 -6.78
N SER A 195 -19.51 2.36 -6.57
CA SER A 195 -20.63 2.15 -7.48
C SER A 195 -20.37 2.80 -8.85
N ARG A 196 -20.92 2.21 -9.91
CA ARG A 196 -20.86 2.75 -11.28
C ARG A 196 -22.21 2.65 -11.95
N PHE A 197 -22.60 3.68 -12.70
CA PHE A 197 -23.77 3.60 -13.56
C PHE A 197 -23.41 2.82 -14.82
N PHE A 198 -24.23 1.82 -15.14
CA PHE A 198 -24.20 1.13 -16.42
C PHE A 198 -25.25 1.78 -17.32
N ASP A 199 -24.77 2.64 -18.22
CA ASP A 199 -25.56 3.51 -19.09
C ASP A 199 -24.93 3.58 -20.49
N GLU A 200 -25.47 4.44 -21.36
CA GLU A 200 -25.05 4.61 -22.76
C GLU A 200 -23.56 5.02 -22.92
N ALA A 201 -22.90 5.49 -21.86
CA ALA A 201 -21.47 5.80 -21.91
C ALA A 201 -20.58 4.54 -21.81
N ASN A 202 -21.14 3.41 -21.37
CA ASN A 202 -20.43 2.13 -21.34
C ASN A 202 -20.48 1.46 -22.72
N LYS A 203 -19.32 1.07 -23.24
CA LYS A 203 -19.18 0.40 -24.54
C LYS A 203 -19.97 -0.92 -24.69
N ASN A 204 -20.30 -1.56 -23.57
CA ASN A 204 -21.01 -2.83 -23.52
C ASN A 204 -22.52 -2.64 -23.28
N TRP A 205 -22.99 -1.40 -23.18
CA TRP A 205 -24.40 -1.10 -22.99
C TRP A 205 -25.15 -1.17 -24.33
N GLU A 206 -26.32 -1.80 -24.30
CA GLU A 206 -27.25 -1.89 -25.42
C GLU A 206 -28.59 -1.25 -25.05
N LYS A 207 -29.37 -0.89 -26.07
CA LYS A 207 -30.74 -0.35 -25.87
C LYS A 207 -31.71 -1.40 -25.32
N ASP A 208 -31.42 -2.68 -25.56
CA ASP A 208 -32.22 -3.79 -25.05
C ASP A 208 -31.86 -4.11 -23.59
N GLY A 209 -32.86 -4.04 -22.71
CA GLY A 209 -32.70 -4.29 -21.29
C GLY A 209 -32.32 -5.73 -20.96
N TYR A 210 -32.81 -6.69 -21.75
CA TYR A 210 -32.46 -8.10 -21.59
C TYR A 210 -31.00 -8.37 -21.96
N SER A 211 -30.51 -7.85 -23.09
CA SER A 211 -29.08 -7.90 -23.44
C SER A 211 -28.19 -7.39 -22.29
N ASN A 212 -28.51 -6.21 -21.74
CA ASN A 212 -27.75 -5.63 -20.63
C ASN A 212 -27.77 -6.52 -19.39
N TYR A 213 -28.94 -7.05 -19.02
CA TYR A 213 -29.09 -7.97 -17.89
C TYR A 213 -28.22 -9.20 -18.06
N PHE A 214 -28.31 -9.89 -19.20
CA PHE A 214 -27.54 -11.11 -19.46
C PHE A 214 -26.03 -10.84 -19.54
N PHE A 215 -25.62 -9.71 -20.12
CA PHE A 215 -24.22 -9.29 -20.12
C PHE A 215 -23.69 -9.16 -18.69
N ILE A 216 -24.33 -8.33 -17.84
CA ILE A 216 -23.91 -8.11 -16.45
C ILE A 216 -23.92 -9.44 -15.68
N LYS A 217 -24.97 -10.24 -15.83
CA LYS A 217 -25.10 -11.54 -15.17
C LYS A 217 -23.98 -12.51 -15.55
N SER A 218 -23.61 -12.55 -16.83
CA SER A 218 -22.51 -13.40 -17.31
C SER A 218 -21.16 -12.98 -16.72
N GLN A 219 -20.91 -11.68 -16.62
CA GLN A 219 -19.68 -11.15 -16.01
C GLN A 219 -19.64 -11.47 -14.51
N ILE A 220 -20.76 -11.35 -13.80
CA ILE A 220 -20.84 -11.74 -12.38
C ILE A 220 -20.44 -13.20 -12.19
N ASN A 221 -21.00 -14.12 -12.98
CA ASN A 221 -20.67 -15.54 -12.89
C ASN A 221 -19.19 -15.82 -13.20
N TYR A 222 -18.64 -15.16 -14.22
CA TYR A 222 -17.22 -15.27 -14.57
C TYR A 222 -16.30 -14.79 -13.44
N LEU A 223 -16.59 -13.62 -12.87
CA LEU A 223 -15.82 -13.02 -11.79
C LEU A 223 -15.94 -13.83 -10.49
N GLN A 224 -17.11 -14.39 -10.20
CA GLN A 224 -17.31 -15.31 -9.08
C GLN A 224 -16.42 -16.55 -9.20
N ASN A 225 -16.33 -17.14 -10.40
CA ASN A 225 -15.45 -18.29 -10.63
C ASN A 225 -13.97 -17.91 -10.48
N ASN A 226 -13.56 -16.72 -10.93
CA ASN A 226 -12.20 -16.22 -10.71
C ASN A 226 -11.91 -16.02 -9.21
N LEU A 227 -12.84 -15.43 -8.45
CA LEU A 227 -12.71 -15.27 -7.01
C LEU A 227 -12.52 -16.61 -6.29
N ILE A 228 -13.30 -17.63 -6.65
CA ILE A 228 -13.16 -18.99 -6.10
C ILE A 228 -11.82 -19.62 -6.50
N ARG A 229 -11.43 -19.49 -7.78
CA ARG A 229 -10.20 -20.11 -8.32
C ARG A 229 -8.94 -19.50 -7.70
N ASP A 230 -8.89 -18.17 -7.66
CA ASP A 230 -7.68 -17.42 -7.29
C ASP A 230 -7.65 -17.11 -5.78
N GLY A 231 -8.79 -17.23 -5.10
CA GLY A 231 -8.94 -16.92 -3.67
C GLY A 231 -9.14 -15.43 -3.37
N TYR A 232 -9.03 -14.56 -4.37
CA TYR A 232 -9.24 -13.11 -4.26
C TYR A 232 -9.72 -12.52 -5.59
N LEU A 233 -10.26 -11.30 -5.54
CA LEU A 233 -10.70 -10.55 -6.72
C LEU A 233 -10.57 -9.05 -6.48
N PHE A 234 -9.84 -8.32 -7.33
CA PHE A 234 -9.76 -6.86 -7.22
C PHE A 234 -10.98 -6.18 -7.86
N LEU A 235 -11.37 -5.02 -7.33
CA LEU A 235 -12.42 -4.19 -7.91
C LEU A 235 -12.06 -3.72 -9.33
N ASN A 236 -10.78 -3.46 -9.61
CA ASN A 236 -10.37 -3.11 -10.98
C ASN A 236 -10.58 -4.24 -11.98
N ASP A 237 -10.55 -5.51 -11.56
CA ASP A 237 -10.83 -6.63 -12.46
C ASP A 237 -12.32 -6.71 -12.78
N VAL A 238 -13.17 -6.39 -11.80
CA VAL A 238 -14.61 -6.19 -11.99
C VAL A 238 -14.89 -5.03 -12.94
N TYR A 239 -14.22 -3.89 -12.75
CA TYR A 239 -14.37 -2.73 -13.64
C TYR A 239 -13.98 -3.05 -15.08
N LYS A 240 -12.84 -3.70 -15.31
CA LYS A 240 -12.42 -4.12 -16.65
C LYS A 240 -13.43 -5.05 -17.30
N ALA A 241 -13.90 -6.05 -16.56
CA ALA A 241 -14.88 -7.03 -17.06
C ALA A 241 -16.20 -6.36 -17.47
N LEU A 242 -16.67 -5.39 -16.69
CA LEU A 242 -17.90 -4.64 -16.96
C LEU A 242 -17.71 -3.48 -17.95
N GLY A 243 -16.48 -3.13 -18.32
CA GLY A 243 -16.17 -2.05 -19.27
C GLY A 243 -16.03 -0.66 -18.66
N PHE A 244 -15.81 -0.56 -17.35
CA PHE A 244 -15.57 0.69 -16.64
C PHE A 244 -14.08 1.09 -16.61
N PRO A 245 -13.77 2.38 -16.47
CA PRO A 245 -12.40 2.82 -16.21
C PRO A 245 -11.92 2.31 -14.85
N ILE A 246 -10.65 1.90 -14.81
CA ILE A 246 -9.98 1.53 -13.56
C ILE A 246 -9.87 2.73 -12.62
N SER A 247 -9.71 2.45 -11.33
CA SER A 247 -9.48 3.46 -10.30
C SER A 247 -8.29 3.10 -9.42
N GLN A 248 -7.70 4.09 -8.77
CA GLN A 248 -6.60 3.84 -7.81
C GLN A 248 -7.09 3.00 -6.62
N ALA A 249 -8.28 3.31 -6.09
CA ALA A 249 -8.87 2.55 -4.98
C ALA A 249 -9.16 1.09 -5.36
N GLY A 250 -9.58 0.83 -6.61
CA GLY A 250 -9.85 -0.53 -7.07
C GLY A 250 -8.61 -1.42 -7.25
N GLN A 251 -7.40 -0.88 -7.04
CA GLN A 251 -6.15 -1.65 -7.04
C GLN A 251 -5.87 -2.31 -5.69
N THR A 252 -6.45 -1.79 -4.61
CA THR A 252 -6.35 -2.35 -3.25
C THR A 252 -7.67 -2.95 -2.80
N ALA A 253 -8.79 -2.36 -3.22
CA ALA A 253 -10.11 -2.81 -2.84
C ALA A 253 -10.55 -4.04 -3.61
N GLY A 254 -11.30 -4.94 -2.96
CA GLY A 254 -11.80 -6.16 -3.59
C GLY A 254 -12.42 -7.15 -2.63
N TRP A 255 -12.40 -8.42 -3.01
CA TRP A 255 -12.97 -9.55 -2.29
C TRP A 255 -11.90 -10.59 -1.99
N ILE A 256 -12.05 -11.26 -0.85
CA ILE A 256 -11.24 -12.42 -0.45
C ILE A 256 -12.21 -13.56 -0.24
N TYR A 257 -11.90 -14.70 -0.85
CA TYR A 257 -12.69 -15.92 -0.70
C TYR A 257 -12.29 -16.63 0.59
N ASP A 258 -13.27 -16.90 1.46
CA ASP A 258 -13.07 -17.65 2.70
C ASP A 258 -13.74 -19.01 2.55
N PHE A 259 -12.93 -20.07 2.53
CA PHE A 259 -13.40 -21.44 2.37
C PHE A 259 -14.29 -21.91 3.53
N ASP A 260 -14.10 -21.33 4.73
CA ASP A 260 -14.86 -21.69 5.93
C ASP A 260 -16.19 -20.92 6.02
N ASN A 261 -16.30 -19.77 5.34
CA ASN A 261 -17.48 -18.91 5.35
C ASN A 261 -17.94 -18.52 3.93
N LYS A 262 -18.53 -19.51 3.22
CA LYS A 262 -18.92 -19.40 1.80
C LYS A 262 -20.04 -18.40 1.51
N GLU A 263 -20.91 -18.10 2.48
CA GLU A 263 -22.05 -17.19 2.27
C GLU A 263 -21.63 -15.72 2.32
N ASN A 264 -20.60 -15.38 3.12
CA ASN A 264 -20.14 -14.01 3.29
C ASN A 264 -19.02 -13.60 2.32
N THR A 265 -18.55 -14.50 1.45
CA THR A 265 -17.38 -14.27 0.59
C THR A 265 -17.65 -14.42 -0.90
N GLN A 266 -18.92 -14.51 -1.28
CA GLN A 266 -19.33 -14.45 -2.68
C GLN A 266 -19.31 -13.02 -3.20
N PHE A 267 -18.88 -12.87 -4.45
CA PHE A 267 -18.97 -11.64 -5.21
C PHE A 267 -20.43 -11.41 -5.64
N PHE A 268 -20.97 -10.25 -5.26
CA PHE A 268 -22.34 -9.87 -5.60
C PHE A 268 -22.42 -8.40 -6.03
N ILE A 269 -23.30 -8.16 -7.00
CA ILE A 269 -23.81 -6.83 -7.33
C ILE A 269 -25.24 -6.76 -6.81
N ASP A 270 -25.54 -5.73 -6.03
CA ASP A 270 -26.85 -5.53 -5.42
C ASP A 270 -27.95 -5.56 -6.48
N GLY A 271 -29.00 -6.31 -6.19
CA GLY A 271 -30.13 -6.50 -7.11
C GLY A 271 -29.95 -7.52 -8.23
N PHE A 272 -28.74 -8.03 -8.48
CA PHE A 272 -28.44 -9.12 -9.41
C PHE A 272 -28.21 -10.43 -8.62
N THR A 273 -29.26 -10.92 -7.95
CA THR A 273 -29.21 -12.13 -7.11
C THR A 273 -29.04 -13.40 -7.95
N ALA A 274 -28.61 -14.51 -7.33
CA ALA A 274 -28.41 -15.80 -8.00
C ALA A 274 -29.71 -16.43 -8.56
N SER A 275 -30.87 -15.99 -8.08
CA SER A 275 -32.20 -16.49 -8.39
C SER A 275 -32.98 -15.45 -9.19
N ASP A 276 -33.42 -15.78 -10.42
CA ASP A 276 -34.23 -14.88 -11.26
C ASP A 276 -35.58 -14.51 -10.61
N ASN A 277 -36.00 -15.20 -9.54
CA ASN A 277 -37.24 -14.93 -8.82
C ASN A 277 -37.14 -13.76 -7.83
N ASP A 278 -35.92 -13.41 -7.38
CA ASP A 278 -35.66 -12.36 -6.37
C ASP A 278 -34.96 -11.14 -6.96
N LEU A 279 -35.30 -10.77 -8.20
CA LEU A 279 -34.77 -9.58 -8.83
C LEU A 279 -35.27 -8.32 -8.12
N SER A 280 -34.36 -7.40 -7.84
CA SER A 280 -34.69 -6.08 -7.30
C SER A 280 -35.51 -5.26 -8.31
N GLN A 281 -36.29 -4.30 -7.80
CA GLN A 281 -37.11 -3.42 -8.66
C GLN A 281 -36.28 -2.70 -9.75
N PRO A 282 -35.08 -2.17 -9.49
CA PRO A 282 -34.25 -1.56 -10.54
C PRO A 282 -33.87 -2.53 -11.67
N VAL A 283 -33.59 -3.80 -11.34
CA VAL A 283 -33.23 -4.80 -12.35
C VAL A 283 -34.45 -5.27 -13.14
N ARG A 284 -35.61 -5.39 -12.49
CA ARG A 284 -36.89 -5.63 -13.19
C ARG A 284 -37.23 -4.47 -14.13
N ASP A 285 -37.02 -3.23 -13.69
CA ASP A 285 -37.27 -2.04 -14.50
C ASP A 285 -36.28 -1.96 -15.67
N LEU A 286 -35.04 -2.43 -15.50
CA LEU A 286 -34.06 -2.61 -16.58
C LEU A 286 -34.55 -3.62 -17.62
N MET A 287 -34.90 -4.84 -17.19
CA MET A 287 -35.34 -5.91 -18.10
C MET A 287 -36.62 -5.55 -18.86
N ASN A 288 -37.58 -4.91 -18.18
CA ASN A 288 -38.83 -4.47 -18.80
C ASN A 288 -38.66 -3.20 -19.68
N GLY A 289 -37.47 -2.60 -19.72
CA GLY A 289 -37.18 -1.39 -20.49
C GLY A 289 -37.81 -0.11 -19.94
N TYR A 290 -38.37 -0.15 -18.73
CA TYR A 290 -38.90 1.03 -18.03
C TYR A 290 -37.77 1.98 -17.60
N ASN A 291 -36.63 1.42 -17.22
CA ASN A 291 -35.40 2.15 -17.00
C ASN A 291 -34.30 1.57 -17.89
N ARG A 292 -33.48 2.42 -18.49
CA ARG A 292 -32.42 1.98 -19.41
C ARG A 292 -31.05 1.94 -18.76
N ASN A 293 -30.92 2.58 -17.61
CA ASN A 293 -29.68 2.71 -16.88
C ASN A 293 -29.83 2.00 -15.53
N VAL A 294 -28.77 1.35 -15.07
CA VAL A 294 -28.76 0.67 -13.76
C VAL A 294 -27.52 1.09 -12.98
N LEU A 295 -27.71 1.42 -11.71
CA LEU A 295 -26.59 1.64 -10.79
C LEU A 295 -26.09 0.28 -10.30
N LEU A 296 -24.84 -0.05 -10.61
CA LEU A 296 -24.20 -1.25 -10.10
C LEU A 296 -23.56 -0.93 -8.75
N ASN A 297 -24.16 -1.47 -7.69
CA ASN A 297 -23.66 -1.34 -6.33
C ASN A 297 -22.94 -2.64 -5.93
N PHE A 298 -21.64 -2.54 -5.67
CA PHE A 298 -20.81 -3.69 -5.31
C PHE A 298 -20.86 -3.93 -3.80
N VAL A 299 -21.22 -5.14 -3.38
CA VAL A 299 -21.47 -5.49 -1.97
C VAL A 299 -20.29 -6.27 -1.39
N ASN A 300 -20.08 -6.21 -0.07
CA ASN A 300 -19.03 -6.94 0.66
C ASN A 300 -17.59 -6.64 0.21
N ILE A 301 -17.37 -5.46 -0.37
CA ILE A 301 -16.03 -5.03 -0.75
C ILE A 301 -15.19 -4.68 0.49
N LYS A 302 -13.96 -5.18 0.53
CA LYS A 302 -12.91 -4.77 1.46
C LYS A 302 -12.08 -3.68 0.81
N ASP A 303 -11.70 -2.65 1.57
CA ASP A 303 -10.96 -1.49 1.03
C ASP A 303 -9.49 -1.80 0.70
N ASP A 304 -8.89 -2.74 1.43
CA ASP A 304 -7.51 -3.21 1.19
C ASP A 304 -7.42 -4.73 1.41
N ILE A 305 -7.43 -5.49 0.31
CA ILE A 305 -7.24 -6.94 0.37
C ILE A 305 -5.77 -7.34 0.40
N LEU A 306 -4.83 -6.43 0.09
CA LEU A 306 -3.40 -6.73 0.06
C LEU A 306 -2.84 -6.95 1.47
N THR A 307 -3.39 -6.28 2.47
CA THR A 307 -3.00 -6.46 3.88
C THR A 307 -3.54 -7.75 4.50
N ASP A 308 -4.66 -8.24 3.98
CA ASP A 308 -5.38 -9.40 4.48
C ASP A 308 -4.88 -10.72 3.84
N LEU A 309 -4.10 -10.64 2.76
CA LEU A 309 -3.46 -11.82 2.18
C LEU A 309 -2.46 -12.41 3.20
N PRO A 310 -2.46 -13.74 3.39
CA PRO A 310 -1.45 -14.38 4.22
C PRO A 310 -0.07 -14.00 3.68
N ARG A 311 0.76 -13.38 4.54
CA ARG A 311 2.13 -13.03 4.16
C ARG A 311 2.81 -14.30 3.68
N VAL A 312 3.28 -14.30 2.44
CA VAL A 312 4.17 -15.35 1.95
C VAL A 312 5.36 -15.36 2.90
N ASN A 313 5.46 -16.40 3.73
CA ASN A 313 6.68 -16.66 4.48
C ASN A 313 7.79 -16.76 3.44
N SER A 314 8.71 -15.81 3.44
CA SER A 314 9.84 -15.74 2.50
C SER A 314 10.89 -16.84 2.76
N GLU A 315 10.51 -17.94 3.39
CA GLU A 315 11.28 -19.19 3.46
C GLU A 315 10.98 -20.02 2.20
N VAL A 316 11.22 -19.43 1.03
CA VAL A 316 11.40 -20.22 -0.19
C VAL A 316 12.90 -20.41 -0.31
N ALA A 317 13.36 -21.63 -0.05
CA ALA A 317 14.74 -22.05 -0.23
C ALA A 317 15.22 -21.65 -1.64
N PRO A 318 16.45 -21.12 -1.80
CA PRO A 318 17.00 -20.89 -3.12
C PRO A 318 17.13 -22.24 -3.84
N ILE A 319 16.58 -22.29 -5.06
CA ILE A 319 16.83 -23.36 -6.03
C ILE A 319 18.29 -23.26 -6.48
#